data_AF-U4TYW4-F1
#
_entry.id   AF-U4TYW4-F1
#
_cell.length_a   1.000
_cell.length_b   1.000
_cell.length_c   1.000
_cell.angle_alpha   90.00
_cell.angle_beta   90.00
_cell.angle_gamma   90.00
#
_symmetry.space_group_name_H-M   'P 1'
#
loop_
_entity.id
_entity.type
_entity.pdbx_description
1 polymer ?
#
loop_
_entity_poly.entity_id
_entity_poly.type
_entity_poly.pdbx_seq_one_letter_code
_entity_poly.pdbx_strand_id
1 'polypeptide(L)'
;MGIDVHSWIDNEMENLEREQRTIDEQAALLEKQLRLVMEPGNSNGEEEILMSKWFMFVNKKNALLRRQMQLNILEKEADYETRYKRLNEELREIASIEDWKKTEEQRSREQVLLDELVQIVNKRDELVHHLDSQEKAIEDDEIIEKDLSHIELPAKDTNCVIS
;
A
#
# COMPACT_ATOMS: atom_id res chain seq x y z
N MET A 1 26.80 3.77 -10.32
CA MET A 1 25.53 3.65 -11.06
C MET A 1 24.46 3.33 -10.02
N GLY A 2 23.68 4.33 -9.61
CA GLY A 2 22.54 4.09 -8.73
C GLY A 2 21.51 3.28 -9.49
N ILE A 3 20.88 2.33 -8.82
CA ILE A 3 19.73 1.60 -9.35
C ILE A 3 18.64 2.66 -9.64
N ASP A 4 18.07 2.61 -10.84
CA ASP A 4 16.92 3.44 -11.19
C ASP A 4 15.74 3.03 -10.31
N VAL A 5 15.29 3.95 -9.46
CA VAL A 5 14.25 3.68 -8.46
C VAL A 5 12.96 3.25 -9.15
N HIS A 6 12.62 3.85 -10.30
CA HIS A 6 11.43 3.49 -11.07
C HIS A 6 11.52 2.04 -11.57
N SER A 7 12.63 1.66 -12.19
CA SER A 7 12.83 0.27 -12.64
C SER A 7 12.76 -0.77 -11.51
N TRP A 8 13.24 -0.42 -10.30
CA TRP A 8 13.11 -1.31 -9.15
C TRP A 8 11.65 -1.44 -8.70
N ILE A 9 10.90 -0.32 -8.63
CA ILE A 9 9.48 -0.31 -8.28
C ILE A 9 8.67 -1.14 -9.27
N ASP A 10 8.90 -0.97 -10.58
CA ASP A 10 8.21 -1.71 -11.63
C ASP A 10 8.37 -3.23 -11.47
N ASN A 11 9.61 -3.67 -11.23
CA ASN A 11 9.90 -5.08 -11.03
C ASN A 11 9.27 -5.62 -9.74
N GLU A 12 9.28 -4.85 -8.66
CA GLU A 12 8.62 -5.23 -7.41
C GLU A 12 7.10 -5.32 -7.58
N MET A 13 6.48 -4.36 -8.28
CA MET A 13 5.05 -4.38 -8.60
C MET A 13 4.69 -5.62 -9.41
N GLU A 14 5.49 -5.98 -10.41
CA GLU A 14 5.26 -7.19 -11.20
C GLU A 14 5.34 -8.47 -10.34
N ASN A 15 6.23 -8.50 -9.34
CA ASN A 15 6.30 -9.61 -8.38
C ASN A 15 5.04 -9.72 -7.53
N LEU A 16 4.54 -8.60 -6.99
CA LEU A 16 3.31 -8.58 -6.21
C LEU A 16 2.10 -9.04 -7.05
N GLU A 17 2.02 -8.63 -8.31
CA GLU A 17 0.94 -9.08 -9.19
C GLU A 17 0.99 -10.59 -9.46
N ARG A 18 2.18 -11.18 -9.59
CA ARG A 18 2.34 -12.65 -9.72
C ARG A 18 1.89 -13.37 -8.45
N GLU A 19 2.25 -12.84 -7.29
CA GLU A 19 1.83 -13.39 -6.00
C GLU A 19 0.31 -13.28 -5.81
N GLN A 20 -0.27 -12.12 -6.15
CA GLN A 20 -1.70 -11.88 -6.09
C GLN A 20 -2.48 -12.89 -6.96
N ARG A 21 -2.03 -13.13 -8.21
CA ARG A 21 -2.64 -14.13 -9.09
C ARG A 21 -2.64 -15.52 -8.46
N THR A 22 -1.52 -15.90 -7.83
CA THR A 22 -1.42 -17.20 -7.15
C THR A 22 -2.39 -17.32 -5.98
N ILE A 23 -2.53 -16.25 -5.18
CA ILE A 23 -3.48 -16.19 -4.06
C ILE A 23 -4.93 -16.27 -4.57
N ASP A 24 -5.28 -15.51 -5.60
CA ASP A 24 -6.63 -15.49 -6.16
C ASP A 24 -7.02 -16.86 -6.74
N GLU A 25 -6.09 -17.57 -7.40
CA GLU A 25 -6.31 -18.94 -7.89
C GLU A 25 -6.57 -19.92 -6.73
N GLN A 26 -5.76 -19.87 -5.66
CA GLN A 26 -5.90 -20.74 -4.50
C GLN A 26 -7.17 -20.42 -3.70
N ALA A 27 -7.51 -19.15 -3.54
CA ALA A 27 -8.72 -18.69 -2.87
C ALA A 27 -9.98 -19.16 -3.62
N ALA A 28 -9.97 -19.14 -4.96
CA ALA A 28 -11.08 -19.65 -5.78
C ALA A 28 -11.32 -21.16 -5.60
N LEU A 29 -10.25 -21.93 -5.39
CA LEU A 29 -10.37 -23.36 -5.05
C LEU A 29 -10.94 -23.56 -3.64
N LEU A 30 -10.49 -22.75 -2.69
CA LEU A 30 -10.99 -22.79 -1.31
C LEU A 30 -12.47 -22.43 -1.22
N GLU A 31 -12.94 -21.42 -1.97
CA GLU A 31 -14.35 -21.02 -2.01
C GLU A 31 -15.24 -22.17 -2.50
N LYS A 32 -14.79 -22.92 -3.51
CA LYS A 32 -15.51 -24.11 -4.01
C LYS A 32 -15.61 -25.19 -2.93
N GLN A 33 -14.55 -25.41 -2.15
CA GLN A 33 -14.55 -26.38 -1.04
C GLN A 33 -15.46 -25.93 0.11
N LEU A 34 -15.39 -24.65 0.51
CA LEU A 34 -16.28 -24.06 1.51
C LEU A 34 -17.75 -24.24 1.14
N ARG A 35 -18.10 -24.01 -0.13
CA ARG A 35 -19.48 -24.17 -0.60
C ARG A 35 -20.00 -25.60 -0.45
N LEU A 36 -19.16 -26.62 -0.64
CA LEU A 36 -19.52 -28.03 -0.49
C LEU A 36 -19.63 -28.47 0.97
N VAL A 37 -18.80 -27.92 1.86
CA VAL A 37 -18.81 -28.25 3.30
C VAL A 37 -19.93 -27.51 4.02
N MET A 38 -20.37 -26.35 3.51
CA MET A 38 -21.51 -25.60 4.04
C MET A 38 -22.88 -26.13 3.57
N GLU A 39 -22.94 -27.17 2.73
CA GLU A 39 -24.21 -27.79 2.35
C GLU A 39 -24.90 -28.45 3.57
N PRO A 40 -26.22 -28.27 3.73
CA PRO A 40 -26.95 -28.78 4.89
C PRO A 40 -26.86 -30.32 4.97
N GLY A 41 -26.24 -30.83 6.02
CA GLY A 41 -26.04 -32.26 6.28
C GLY A 41 -24.59 -32.74 6.29
N ASN A 42 -23.62 -31.88 5.95
CA ASN A 42 -22.20 -32.22 5.88
C ASN A 42 -21.38 -31.53 7.00
N SER A 43 -21.53 -31.97 8.24
CA SER A 43 -20.84 -31.36 9.40
C SER A 43 -19.64 -32.21 9.83
N ASN A 44 -18.55 -32.17 9.06
CA ASN A 44 -17.38 -33.04 9.27
C ASN A 44 -16.24 -32.36 10.05
N GLY A 45 -16.44 -31.16 10.60
CA GLY A 45 -15.39 -30.40 11.31
C GLY A 45 -14.31 -29.80 10.40
N GLU A 46 -14.37 -30.05 9.09
CA GLU A 46 -13.45 -29.47 8.10
C GLU A 46 -13.65 -27.96 7.88
N GLU A 47 -14.81 -27.42 8.29
CA GLU A 47 -15.15 -26.01 8.19
C GLU A 47 -14.12 -25.11 8.89
N GLU A 48 -13.68 -25.47 10.09
CA GLU A 48 -12.71 -24.69 10.88
C GLU A 48 -11.34 -24.63 10.18
N ILE A 49 -10.92 -25.74 9.56
CA ILE A 49 -9.67 -25.82 8.78
C ILE A 49 -9.77 -24.97 7.51
N LEU A 50 -10.91 -25.00 6.81
CA LEU A 50 -11.13 -24.20 5.62
C LEU A 50 -11.23 -22.71 5.94
N MET A 51 -11.89 -22.35 7.05
CA MET A 51 -11.96 -20.97 7.54
C MET A 51 -10.57 -20.45 7.93
N SER A 52 -9.75 -21.25 8.62
CA SER A 52 -8.36 -20.87 8.91
C SER A 52 -7.54 -20.61 7.64
N LYS A 53 -7.66 -21.45 6.62
CA LYS A 53 -7.04 -21.22 5.30
C LYS A 53 -7.57 -19.96 4.62
N TRP A 54 -8.85 -19.66 4.75
CA TRP A 54 -9.46 -18.46 4.20
C TRP A 54 -8.89 -17.20 4.85
N PHE A 55 -8.81 -17.18 6.19
CA PHE A 55 -8.16 -16.09 6.93
C PHE A 55 -6.71 -15.88 6.48
N MET A 56 -5.95 -16.96 6.26
CA MET A 56 -4.59 -16.85 5.74
C MET A 56 -4.54 -16.16 4.36
N PHE A 57 -5.46 -16.45 3.46
CA PHE A 57 -5.52 -15.78 2.15
C PHE A 57 -5.90 -14.31 2.26
N VAL A 58 -6.86 -13.98 3.13
CA VAL A 58 -7.24 -12.59 3.40
C VAL A 58 -6.05 -11.81 3.95
N ASN A 59 -5.32 -12.36 4.92
CA ASN A 59 -4.17 -11.69 5.52
C ASN A 59 -3.02 -11.51 4.52
N LYS A 60 -2.75 -12.51 3.67
CA LYS A 60 -1.79 -12.38 2.56
C LYS A 60 -2.20 -11.31 1.55
N LYS A 61 -3.49 -11.27 1.17
CA LYS A 61 -4.00 -10.25 0.25
C LYS A 61 -3.90 -8.85 0.85
N ASN A 62 -4.21 -8.70 2.13
CA ASN A 62 -4.05 -7.44 2.85
C ASN A 62 -2.57 -7.01 2.90
N ALA A 63 -1.64 -7.93 3.16
CA ALA A 63 -0.21 -7.65 3.12
C ALA A 63 0.27 -7.19 1.73
N LEU A 64 -0.21 -7.83 0.66
CA LEU A 64 0.07 -7.42 -0.72
C LEU A 64 -0.45 -6.01 -1.02
N LEU A 65 -1.69 -5.70 -0.62
CA LEU A 65 -2.27 -4.37 -0.81
C LEU A 65 -1.47 -3.29 -0.08
N ARG A 66 -1.05 -3.56 1.18
CA ARG A 66 -0.19 -2.67 1.94
C ARG A 66 1.14 -2.42 1.21
N ARG A 67 1.78 -3.49 0.73
CA ARG A 67 3.05 -3.38 0.00
C ARG A 67 2.90 -2.60 -1.31
N GLN A 68 1.83 -2.84 -2.07
CA GLN A 68 1.53 -2.11 -3.30
C GLN A 68 1.27 -0.61 -3.03
N MET A 69 0.59 -0.28 -1.95
CA MET A 69 0.35 1.11 -1.54
C MET A 69 1.66 1.83 -1.17
N GLN A 70 2.56 1.15 -0.44
CA GLN A 70 3.90 1.67 -0.14
C GLN A 70 4.72 1.95 -1.40
N LEU A 71 4.68 1.03 -2.38
CA LEU A 71 5.40 1.22 -3.66
C LEU A 71 4.85 2.40 -4.46
N ASN A 72 3.53 2.60 -4.48
CA ASN A 72 2.91 3.75 -5.14
C ASN A 72 3.38 5.08 -4.53
N ILE A 73 3.58 5.12 -3.22
CA ILE A 73 4.09 6.33 -2.55
C ILE A 73 5.56 6.56 -2.90
N LEU A 74 6.39 5.52 -2.87
CA LEU A 74 7.80 5.61 -3.27
C LEU A 74 7.93 6.08 -4.73
N GLU A 75 7.05 5.63 -5.62
CA GLU A 75 7.03 6.06 -7.01
C GLU A 75 6.75 7.56 -7.13
N LYS A 76 5.72 8.04 -6.42
CA LYS A 76 5.39 9.48 -6.38
C LYS A 76 6.52 10.31 -5.77
N GLU A 77 7.19 9.82 -4.74
CA GLU A 77 8.36 10.50 -4.16
C GLU A 77 9.51 10.58 -5.17
N ALA A 78 9.78 9.49 -5.91
CA ALA A 78 10.81 9.47 -6.94
C ALA A 78 10.48 10.44 -8.10
N ASP A 79 9.22 10.51 -8.52
CA ASP A 79 8.75 11.48 -9.51
C ASP A 79 8.94 12.93 -9.04
N TYR A 80 8.56 13.22 -7.78
CA TYR A 80 8.74 14.53 -7.19
C TYR A 80 10.22 14.91 -7.07
N GLU A 81 11.09 13.97 -6.70
CA GLU A 81 12.52 14.20 -6.60
C GLU A 81 13.15 14.47 -7.99
N THR A 82 12.73 13.72 -9.01
CA THR A 82 13.18 13.93 -10.40
C THR A 82 12.74 15.30 -10.91
N ARG A 83 11.47 15.67 -10.70
CA ARG A 83 10.96 16.99 -11.07
C ARG A 83 11.65 18.11 -10.30
N TYR A 84 11.86 17.93 -8.99
CA TYR A 84 12.56 18.90 -8.14
C TYR A 84 13.97 19.18 -8.65
N LYS A 85 14.75 18.13 -8.98
CA LYS A 85 16.11 18.27 -9.54
C LYS A 85 16.09 19.10 -10.81
N ARG A 86 15.21 18.78 -11.77
CA ARG A 86 15.08 19.51 -13.03
C ARG A 86 14.73 20.99 -12.82
N LEU A 87 13.74 21.29 -11.97
CA LEU A 87 13.33 22.67 -11.69
C LEU A 87 14.43 23.46 -10.98
N ASN A 88 15.14 22.82 -10.05
CA ASN A 88 16.20 23.45 -9.28
C ASN A 88 17.46 23.69 -10.14
N GLU A 89 17.75 22.82 -11.10
CA GLU A 89 18.80 23.04 -12.11
C GLU A 89 18.49 24.28 -12.96
N GLU A 90 17.28 24.39 -13.51
CA GLU A 90 16.84 25.56 -14.28
C GLU A 90 16.86 26.84 -13.43
N LEU A 91 16.39 26.77 -12.18
CA LEU A 91 16.40 27.90 -11.25
C LEU A 91 17.83 28.38 -11.00
N ARG A 92 18.79 27.47 -10.83
CA ARG A 92 20.20 27.83 -10.61
C ARG A 92 20.81 28.53 -11.82
N GLU A 93 20.44 28.14 -13.03
CA GLU A 93 20.89 28.82 -14.25
C GLU A 93 20.43 30.29 -14.26
N ILE A 94 19.15 30.54 -13.97
CA ILE A 94 18.59 31.91 -13.93
C ILE A 94 19.16 32.71 -12.74
N ALA A 95 19.24 32.09 -11.56
CA ALA A 95 19.74 32.73 -10.34
C ALA A 95 21.24 33.08 -10.41
N SER A 96 21.99 32.44 -11.32
CA SER A 96 23.40 32.79 -11.56
C SER A 96 23.60 34.13 -12.28
N ILE A 97 22.53 34.68 -12.89
CA ILE A 97 22.55 35.98 -13.56
C ILE A 97 22.39 37.09 -12.51
N GLU A 98 23.23 38.12 -12.56
CA GLU A 98 23.10 39.28 -11.67
C GLU A 98 21.74 39.97 -11.87
N ASP A 99 21.07 40.37 -10.79
CA ASP A 99 19.68 40.86 -10.84
C ASP A 99 19.47 42.04 -11.79
N TRP A 100 20.45 42.95 -11.89
CA TRP A 100 20.37 44.10 -12.79
C TRP A 100 20.51 43.73 -14.28
N LYS A 101 21.03 42.53 -14.59
CA LYS A 101 21.12 41.96 -15.94
C LYS A 101 19.92 41.07 -16.28
N LYS A 102 19.11 40.66 -15.30
CA LYS A 102 17.95 39.79 -15.53
C LYS A 102 16.88 40.51 -16.35
N THR A 103 16.37 39.84 -17.39
CA THR A 103 15.18 40.30 -18.12
C THR A 103 13.92 40.10 -17.29
N GLU A 104 12.83 40.78 -17.65
CA GLU A 104 11.53 40.58 -17.00
C GLU A 104 11.02 39.13 -17.16
N GLU A 105 11.26 38.53 -18.32
CA GLU A 105 10.94 37.12 -18.57
C GLU A 105 11.71 36.18 -17.64
N GLN A 106 13.01 36.43 -17.40
CA GLN A 106 13.81 35.65 -16.48
C GLN A 106 13.31 35.78 -15.03
N ARG A 107 12.95 37.00 -14.60
CA ARG A 107 12.36 37.24 -13.27
C ARG A 107 11.01 36.53 -13.11
N SER A 108 10.15 36.61 -14.13
CA SER A 108 8.87 35.90 -14.12
C SER A 108 9.07 34.38 -14.10
N ARG A 109 10.04 33.85 -14.85
CA ARG A 109 10.34 32.42 -14.86
C ARG A 109 10.89 31.94 -13.52
N GLU A 110 11.80 32.70 -12.92
CA GLU A 110 12.34 32.45 -11.57
C GLU A 110 11.21 32.34 -10.53
N GLN A 111 10.24 33.25 -10.55
CA GLN A 111 9.10 33.20 -9.64
C GLN A 111 8.25 31.94 -9.85
N VAL A 112 7.93 31.59 -11.11
CA VAL A 112 7.16 30.38 -11.42
C VAL A 112 7.89 29.12 -10.96
N LEU A 113 9.21 29.04 -11.16
CA LEU A 113 10.02 27.91 -10.71
C LEU A 113 10.00 27.79 -9.18
N LEU A 114 10.12 28.90 -8.45
CA LEU A 114 10.02 28.91 -6.99
C LEU A 114 8.64 28.44 -6.51
N ASP A 115 7.57 28.91 -7.14
CA ASP A 115 6.20 28.50 -6.80
C ASP A 115 5.99 27.00 -7.05
N GLU A 116 6.51 26.46 -8.15
CA GLU A 116 6.48 25.03 -8.44
C GLU A 116 7.29 24.20 -7.44
N LEU A 117 8.47 24.68 -7.03
CA LEU A 117 9.28 24.01 -6.00
C LEU A 117 8.57 23.95 -4.65
N VAL A 118 7.91 25.04 -4.24
CA VAL A 118 7.09 25.05 -3.01
C VAL A 118 5.94 24.06 -3.11
N GLN A 119 5.26 23.98 -4.26
CA GLN A 119 4.20 22.99 -4.47
C GLN A 119 4.71 21.55 -4.36
N ILE A 120 5.92 21.26 -4.85
CA ILE A 120 6.52 19.92 -4.71
C ILE A 120 6.79 19.60 -3.24
N VAL A 121 7.33 20.56 -2.47
CA VAL A 121 7.58 20.38 -1.04
C VAL A 121 6.27 20.09 -0.30
N ASN A 122 5.21 20.85 -0.56
CA ASN A 122 3.90 20.62 0.05
C ASN A 122 3.33 19.25 -0.31
N LYS A 123 3.44 18.83 -1.57
CA LYS A 123 2.97 17.50 -1.99
C LYS A 123 3.76 16.35 -1.36
N ARG A 124 5.06 16.55 -1.10
CA ARG A 124 5.86 15.57 -0.35
C ARG A 124 5.44 15.51 1.12
N ASP A 125 5.15 16.66 1.73
CA ASP A 125 4.63 16.74 3.09
C ASP A 125 3.27 16.00 3.22
N GLU A 126 2.38 16.19 2.24
CA GLU A 126 1.12 15.43 2.13
C GLU A 126 1.35 13.92 2.03
N LEU A 127 2.37 13.46 1.28
CA LEU A 127 2.71 12.04 1.20
C LEU A 127 3.17 11.48 2.55
N VAL A 128 3.99 12.23 3.30
CA VAL A 128 4.44 11.84 4.65
C VAL A 128 3.25 11.69 5.59
N HIS A 129 2.33 12.64 5.59
CA HIS A 129 1.09 12.54 6.38
C HIS A 129 0.23 11.34 5.97
N HIS A 130 0.16 11.04 4.67
CA HIS A 130 -0.58 9.89 4.19
C HIS A 130 0.06 8.56 4.60
N LEU A 131 1.39 8.47 4.65
CA LEU A 131 2.12 7.31 5.17
C LEU A 131 1.85 7.10 6.65
N ASP A 132 1.99 8.14 7.47
CA ASP A 132 1.75 8.07 8.93
C ASP A 132 0.31 7.61 9.23
N SER A 133 -0.67 8.17 8.51
CA SER A 133 -2.07 7.76 8.65
C SER A 133 -2.31 6.31 8.22
N GLN A 134 -1.59 5.82 7.22
CA GLN A 134 -1.68 4.42 6.79
C GLN A 134 -1.04 3.48 7.81
N GLU A 135 0.18 3.77 8.27
CA GLU A 135 0.87 2.93 9.25
C GLU A 135 0.02 2.75 10.50
N LYS A 136 -0.63 3.82 10.96
CA LYS A 136 -1.56 3.76 12.07
C LYS A 136 -2.77 2.85 11.80
N ALA A 137 -3.38 2.94 10.61
CA ALA A 137 -4.49 2.07 10.25
C ALA A 137 -4.07 0.59 10.15
N ILE A 138 -2.84 0.33 9.69
CA ILE A 138 -2.27 -1.02 9.62
C ILE A 138 -2.03 -1.58 11.02
N GLU A 139 -1.49 -0.76 11.94
CA GLU A 139 -1.28 -1.16 13.34
C GLU A 139 -2.61 -1.50 14.03
N ASP A 140 -3.65 -0.68 13.81
CA ASP A 140 -5.00 -0.94 14.32
C ASP A 140 -5.57 -2.27 13.77
N ASP A 141 -5.38 -2.55 12.48
CA ASP A 141 -5.80 -3.83 11.86
C ASP A 141 -5.04 -5.04 12.44
N GLU A 142 -3.73 -4.92 12.69
CA GLU A 142 -2.90 -5.98 13.27
C GLU A 142 -3.30 -6.28 14.73
N ILE A 143 -3.69 -5.25 15.49
CA ILE A 143 -4.24 -5.42 16.84
C ILE A 143 -5.55 -6.21 16.78
N ILE A 144 -6.45 -5.86 15.85
CA ILE A 144 -7.73 -6.59 15.66
C ILE A 144 -7.46 -8.05 15.27
N GLU A 145 -6.53 -8.32 14.35
CA GLU A 145 -6.17 -9.69 13.94
C GLU A 145 -5.68 -10.52 15.12
N LYS A 146 -4.83 -9.94 15.97
CA LYS A 146 -4.31 -10.59 17.17
C LYS A 146 -5.41 -10.86 18.20
N ASP A 147 -6.30 -9.89 18.43
CA ASP A 147 -7.41 -10.05 19.37
C ASP A 147 -8.40 -11.12 18.89
N LEU A 148 -8.70 -11.19 17.59
CA LEU A 148 -9.52 -12.24 16.99
C LEU A 148 -8.87 -13.63 17.10
N SER A 149 -7.54 -13.72 16.99
CA SER A 149 -6.81 -14.98 17.17
C SER A 149 -6.81 -15.49 18.62
N HIS A 150 -6.99 -14.59 19.60
CA HIS A 150 -7.05 -14.91 21.03
C HIS A 150 -8.45 -15.27 21.52
N ILE A 151 -9.50 -15.02 20.73
CA ILE A 151 -10.85 -15.50 21.02
C ILE A 151 -10.91 -16.97 20.60
N GLU A 152 -10.47 -17.87 21.49
CA GLU A 152 -10.84 -19.28 21.41
C GLU A 152 -12.37 -19.37 21.42
N LEU A 153 -12.95 -19.88 20.32
CA LEU A 153 -14.38 -20.18 20.25
C LEU A 153 -14.71 -21.11 21.42
N PRO A 154 -15.63 -20.74 22.35
CA PRO A 154 -16.01 -21.65 23.41
C PRO A 154 -16.58 -22.90 22.76
N ALA A 155 -15.93 -24.04 23.02
CA ALA A 155 -16.39 -25.36 22.63
C ALA A 155 -17.87 -25.47 23.00
N LYS A 156 -18.71 -25.90 22.05
CA LYS A 156 -20.14 -26.16 22.28
C LYS A 156 -20.27 -27.13 23.45
N ASP A 157 -20.52 -26.60 24.65
CA ASP A 157 -20.94 -27.41 25.78
C ASP A 157 -22.31 -27.98 25.43
N THR A 158 -22.28 -29.27 25.10
CA THR A 158 -23.44 -30.12 24.92
C THR A 158 -24.05 -30.37 26.29
N ASN A 159 -24.84 -29.42 26.79
CA ASN A 159 -25.83 -29.69 27.84
C ASN A 159 -26.90 -28.59 27.88
N CYS A 160 -27.85 -28.66 26.94
CA CYS A 160 -29.19 -28.14 27.19
C CYS A 160 -30.15 -29.33 27.26
N VAL A 161 -30.35 -29.82 28.48
CA VAL A 161 -31.52 -30.63 28.82
C VAL A 161 -32.70 -29.68 28.81
N ILE A 162 -33.55 -29.78 27.79
CA ILE A 162 -34.88 -29.18 27.83
C ILE A 162 -35.73 -30.11 28.70
N SER A 163 -36.11 -29.61 29.89
CA SER A 163 -37.14 -30.22 30.74
C SER A 163 -38.54 -29.88 30.24
#